data_AF-A0A135I3B3-F1
#
_entry.id   AF-A0A135I3B3-F1
#
_cell.length_a   1.000
_cell.length_b   1.000
_cell.length_c   1.000
_cell.angle_alpha   90.00
_cell.angle_beta   90.00
_cell.angle_gamma   90.00
#
_symmetry.space_group_name_H-M   'P 1'
#
loop_
_entity.id
_entity.type
_entity.pdbx_description
1 polymer ?
#
loop_
_entity_poly.entity_id
_entity_poly.type
_entity_poly.pdbx_seq_one_letter_code
_entity_poly.pdbx_strand_id
1 'polypeptide(L)'
;MVGEVKIAFAKKILTNEIVCIDDVEQGLKCDCICLSCGTQVVARHGQVNAHCFAHVTDNDIKTDELCSYSPETSLALLVRQELVKLSSICIFDFEGGFEYTLNINKWELDAQSEYGTVDVVGTTDIGHLIGVHVPFPGSQRTIQLDRDFHIHRCIQVKNSPLLNCSTIEGIASLLRQDATLYRELPHPQTEDQANTDSKFVSEKDTGLAPSPPKKIPEKEDSKSEEKINFGQAHECQVCFQYYVPSSKKICSRCVNRHVGREFKNLRELYKAFEAGWRPSE
;
A
#
# COMPACT_ATOMS: atom_id res chain seq x y z
N MET A 1 -23.22 14.27 -12.19
CA MET A 1 -23.77 12.92 -12.00
C MET A 1 -22.59 12.05 -11.57
N VAL A 2 -22.45 11.79 -10.27
CA VAL A 2 -21.46 10.83 -9.76
C VAL A 2 -21.98 9.47 -10.20
N GLY A 3 -21.26 8.78 -11.09
CA GLY A 3 -21.66 7.44 -11.52
C GLY A 3 -21.80 6.55 -10.29
N GLU A 4 -22.92 5.84 -10.17
CA GLU A 4 -23.13 4.87 -9.08
C GLU A 4 -21.95 3.90 -9.06
N VAL A 5 -21.23 3.86 -7.95
CA VAL A 5 -20.14 2.91 -7.74
C VAL A 5 -20.75 1.52 -7.70
N LYS A 6 -20.38 0.66 -8.65
CA LYS A 6 -20.88 -0.71 -8.74
C LYS A 6 -20.18 -1.60 -7.72
N ILE A 7 -20.96 -2.37 -6.97
CA ILE A 7 -20.46 -3.35 -6.01
C ILE A 7 -20.11 -4.63 -6.78
N ALA A 8 -18.83 -5.01 -6.82
CA ALA A 8 -18.36 -6.19 -7.56
C ALA A 8 -18.19 -7.45 -6.69
N PHE A 9 -17.98 -7.25 -5.39
CA PHE A 9 -17.72 -8.31 -4.42
C PHE A 9 -18.70 -8.23 -3.26
N ALA A 10 -19.12 -9.39 -2.78
CA ALA A 10 -20.01 -9.51 -1.63
C ALA A 10 -19.60 -10.72 -0.79
N LYS A 11 -20.07 -10.81 0.44
CA LYS A 11 -19.81 -11.95 1.33
C LYS A 11 -21.01 -12.88 1.34
N LYS A 12 -20.80 -14.17 1.08
CA LYS A 12 -21.86 -15.18 1.14
C LYS A 12 -22.20 -15.51 2.60
N ILE A 13 -23.49 -15.53 2.93
CA ILE A 13 -23.96 -15.65 4.32
C ILE A 13 -23.55 -16.99 4.95
N LEU A 14 -23.73 -18.08 4.20
CA LEU A 14 -23.52 -19.44 4.74
C LEU A 14 -22.05 -19.80 4.91
N THR A 15 -21.19 -19.41 3.96
CA THR A 15 -19.78 -19.81 3.96
C THR A 15 -18.86 -18.75 4.57
N ASN A 16 -19.36 -17.53 4.77
CA ASN A 16 -18.56 -16.34 5.08
C ASN A 16 -17.49 -15.98 4.02
N GLU A 17 -17.53 -16.62 2.85
CA GLU A 17 -16.58 -16.39 1.76
C GLU A 17 -16.95 -15.15 0.97
N ILE A 18 -15.93 -14.38 0.58
CA ILE A 18 -16.05 -13.27 -0.35
C ILE A 18 -16.10 -13.83 -1.78
N VAL A 19 -17.16 -13.49 -2.49
CA VAL A 19 -17.47 -13.98 -3.84
C VAL A 19 -17.55 -12.81 -4.83
N CYS A 20 -17.23 -13.09 -6.10
CA CYS A 20 -17.46 -12.14 -7.19
C CYS A 20 -18.90 -12.22 -7.69
N ILE A 21 -19.39 -11.14 -8.29
CA ILE A 21 -20.70 -11.10 -8.92
C ILE A 21 -20.86 -12.16 -10.02
N ASP A 22 -19.78 -12.52 -10.71
CA ASP A 22 -19.82 -13.51 -11.79
C ASP A 22 -19.96 -14.96 -11.28
N ASP A 23 -19.67 -15.21 -9.99
CA ASP A 23 -19.62 -16.55 -9.40
C ASP A 23 -20.90 -16.91 -8.62
N VAL A 24 -21.93 -16.05 -8.65
CA VAL A 24 -23.16 -16.23 -7.88
C VAL A 24 -24.40 -16.30 -8.76
N GLU A 25 -25.47 -16.88 -8.21
CA GLU A 25 -26.77 -16.90 -8.88
C GLU A 25 -27.38 -15.49 -8.97
N GLN A 26 -28.15 -15.24 -10.03
CA GLN A 26 -28.86 -13.99 -10.22
C GLN A 26 -29.94 -13.77 -9.14
N GLY A 27 -30.12 -12.52 -8.74
CA GLY A 27 -31.18 -12.10 -7.84
C GLY A 27 -30.84 -12.32 -6.37
N LEU A 28 -31.88 -12.53 -5.55
CA LEU A 28 -31.75 -12.76 -4.11
C LEU A 28 -31.15 -14.13 -3.79
N LYS A 29 -31.16 -15.06 -4.75
CA LYS A 29 -30.58 -16.40 -4.61
C LYS A 29 -29.06 -16.40 -4.43
N CYS A 30 -28.39 -15.27 -4.65
CA CYS A 30 -26.97 -15.16 -4.32
C CYS A 30 -26.70 -15.33 -2.82
N ASP A 31 -27.68 -15.04 -1.94
CA ASP A 31 -27.56 -15.12 -0.48
C ASP A 31 -26.30 -14.43 0.05
N CYS A 32 -26.08 -13.21 -0.45
CA CYS A 32 -24.91 -12.39 -0.16
C CYS A 32 -25.26 -11.13 0.64
N ILE A 33 -24.27 -10.63 1.37
CA ILE A 33 -24.31 -9.36 2.09
C ILE A 33 -23.18 -8.43 1.62
N CYS A 34 -23.42 -7.12 1.73
CA CYS A 34 -22.45 -6.08 1.41
C CYS A 34 -21.27 -6.13 2.37
N LEU A 35 -20.04 -6.05 1.84
CA LEU A 35 -18.81 -6.04 2.64
C LEU A 35 -18.64 -4.78 3.49
N SER A 36 -19.30 -3.67 3.13
CA SER A 36 -19.17 -2.39 3.85
C SER A 36 -20.20 -2.24 4.97
N CYS A 37 -21.48 -2.52 4.72
CA CYS A 37 -22.57 -2.29 5.69
C CYS A 37 -23.21 -3.57 6.23
N GLY A 38 -22.84 -4.75 5.71
CA GLY A 38 -23.35 -6.04 6.17
C GLY A 38 -24.80 -6.35 5.79
N THR A 39 -25.45 -5.52 4.99
CA THR A 39 -26.87 -5.70 4.62
C THR A 39 -27.00 -6.55 3.36
N GLN A 40 -28.18 -7.16 3.17
CA GLN A 40 -28.42 -8.07 2.05
C GLN A 40 -28.32 -7.34 0.70
N VAL A 41 -27.69 -8.01 -0.26
CA VAL A 41 -27.57 -7.53 -1.64
C VAL A 41 -28.25 -8.49 -2.62
N VAL A 42 -28.63 -7.94 -3.77
CA VAL A 42 -29.18 -8.66 -4.91
C VAL A 42 -28.15 -8.68 -6.03
N ALA A 43 -27.88 -9.86 -6.61
CA ALA A 43 -27.00 -10.00 -7.77
C ALA A 43 -27.74 -9.57 -9.06
N ARG A 44 -27.17 -8.63 -9.81
CA ARG A 44 -27.70 -8.14 -11.09
C ARG A 44 -26.75 -8.50 -12.23
N HIS A 45 -27.08 -9.54 -12.97
CA HIS A 45 -26.42 -9.87 -14.24
C HIS A 45 -27.14 -9.16 -15.38
N GLY A 46 -26.64 -7.98 -15.75
CA GLY A 46 -27.18 -7.21 -16.87
C GLY A 46 -26.68 -7.76 -18.21
N GLN A 47 -27.57 -7.84 -19.21
CA GLN A 47 -27.13 -8.16 -20.58
C GLN A 47 -26.44 -6.98 -21.29
N VAL A 48 -26.73 -5.75 -20.84
CA VAL A 48 -26.16 -4.51 -21.39
C VAL A 48 -25.28 -3.79 -20.35
N ASN A 49 -25.67 -3.85 -19.08
CA ASN A 49 -24.94 -3.23 -17.98
C ASN A 49 -23.98 -4.23 -17.34
N ALA A 50 -22.77 -3.79 -17.01
CA ALA A 50 -21.82 -4.62 -16.26
C ALA A 50 -22.46 -5.18 -14.98
N HIS A 51 -22.18 -6.45 -14.72
CA HIS A 51 -22.69 -7.18 -13.58
C HIS A 51 -22.33 -6.47 -12.27
N CYS A 52 -23.30 -6.37 -11.35
CA CYS A 52 -23.05 -5.81 -10.04
C CYS A 52 -23.99 -6.38 -8.97
N PHE A 53 -23.58 -6.26 -7.73
CA PHE A 53 -24.48 -6.33 -6.59
C PHE A 53 -25.15 -4.96 -6.38
N ALA A 54 -26.37 -5.00 -5.85
CA ALA A 54 -27.09 -3.81 -5.41
C ALA A 54 -27.76 -4.08 -4.06
N HIS A 55 -27.95 -3.05 -3.23
CA HIS A 55 -28.75 -3.19 -2.02
C HIS A 55 -30.20 -3.50 -2.36
N VAL A 56 -30.84 -4.34 -1.54
CA VAL A 56 -32.28 -4.58 -1.62
C VAL A 56 -33.00 -3.31 -1.14
N THR A 57 -33.91 -2.77 -1.96
CA THR A 57 -34.63 -1.53 -1.67
C THR A 57 -36.07 -1.75 -1.20
N ASP A 58 -36.52 -3.01 -1.05
CA ASP A 58 -37.92 -3.33 -0.77
C ASP A 58 -38.25 -3.30 0.74
N ASN A 59 -38.96 -2.22 1.10
CA ASN A 59 -39.81 -1.83 2.23
C ASN A 59 -39.74 -2.42 3.66
N ASP A 60 -39.06 -3.52 3.98
CA ASP A 60 -39.01 -4.02 5.38
C ASP A 60 -37.59 -4.11 5.96
N ILE A 61 -36.56 -4.04 5.11
CA ILE A 61 -35.15 -4.00 5.53
C ILE A 61 -34.58 -2.67 5.03
N LYS A 62 -34.97 -1.59 5.71
CA LYS A 62 -34.29 -0.31 5.52
C LYS A 62 -32.90 -0.47 6.12
N THR A 63 -31.88 -0.30 5.29
CA THR A 63 -30.59 0.14 5.81
C THR A 63 -30.85 1.53 6.39
N ASP A 64 -31.01 1.63 7.71
CA ASP A 64 -31.28 2.91 8.39
C ASP A 64 -30.19 3.96 8.14
N GLU A 65 -29.03 3.53 7.62
CA GLU A 65 -27.92 4.36 7.20
C GLU A 65 -27.61 4.22 5.69
N LEU A 66 -27.32 5.34 5.04
CA LEU A 66 -26.80 5.38 3.68
C LEU A 66 -25.48 4.60 3.62
N CYS A 67 -25.46 3.47 2.91
CA CYS A 67 -24.26 2.66 2.78
C CYS A 67 -23.14 3.46 2.08
N SER A 68 -22.08 3.77 2.81
CA SER A 68 -20.85 4.37 2.26
C SER A 68 -19.93 3.28 1.68
N TYR A 69 -20.41 2.56 0.66
CA TYR A 69 -19.62 1.51 0.03
C TYR A 69 -18.27 2.02 -0.47
N SER A 70 -17.20 1.27 -0.19
CA SER A 70 -15.85 1.54 -0.71
C SER A 70 -15.30 0.31 -1.46
N PRO A 71 -14.93 0.47 -2.75
CA PRO A 71 -14.20 -0.55 -3.50
C PRO A 71 -12.90 -0.95 -2.82
N GLU A 72 -12.18 0.00 -2.22
CA GLU A 72 -10.90 -0.23 -1.55
C GLU A 72 -11.07 -1.11 -0.31
N THR A 73 -12.11 -0.88 0.51
CA THR A 73 -12.43 -1.74 1.66
C THR A 73 -12.78 -3.16 1.20
N SER A 74 -13.61 -3.28 0.17
CA SER A 74 -14.02 -4.58 -0.37
C SER A 74 -12.82 -5.37 -0.89
N LEU A 75 -11.93 -4.67 -1.59
CA LEU A 75 -10.70 -5.23 -2.11
C LEU A 75 -9.72 -5.62 -1.01
N ALA A 76 -9.54 -4.79 0.04
CA ALA A 76 -8.68 -5.12 1.17
C ALA A 76 -9.13 -6.42 1.87
N LEU A 77 -10.44 -6.60 2.04
CA LEU A 77 -11.01 -7.84 2.60
C LEU A 77 -10.75 -9.05 1.68
N LEU A 78 -10.92 -8.88 0.37
CA LEU A 78 -10.66 -9.95 -0.60
C LEU A 78 -9.17 -10.32 -0.65
N VAL A 79 -8.27 -9.34 -0.62
CA VAL A 79 -6.82 -9.57 -0.56
C VAL A 79 -6.46 -10.44 0.65
N ARG A 80 -7.04 -10.16 1.82
CA ARG A 80 -6.80 -10.98 3.03
C ARG A 80 -7.27 -12.42 2.84
N GLN A 81 -8.43 -12.63 2.23
CA GLN A 81 -8.93 -13.97 1.92
C GLN A 81 -8.03 -14.72 0.94
N GLU A 82 -7.53 -14.04 -0.10
CA GLU A 82 -6.71 -14.70 -1.12
C GLU A 82 -5.27 -14.92 -0.66
N LEU A 83 -4.69 -14.00 0.12
CA LEU A 83 -3.33 -14.13 0.67
C LEU A 83 -3.13 -15.43 1.43
N VAL A 84 -4.09 -15.82 2.28
CA VAL A 84 -3.95 -17.04 3.10
C VAL A 84 -4.06 -18.34 2.32
N LYS A 85 -4.46 -18.28 1.05
CA LYS A 85 -4.48 -19.42 0.13
C LYS A 85 -3.15 -19.61 -0.59
N LEU A 86 -2.24 -18.64 -0.53
CA LEU A 86 -0.96 -18.69 -1.24
C LEU A 86 0.05 -19.52 -0.47
N SER A 87 0.78 -20.38 -1.17
CA SER A 87 1.95 -21.10 -0.62
C SER A 87 3.25 -20.31 -0.77
N SER A 88 3.22 -19.22 -1.54
CA SER A 88 4.39 -18.39 -1.81
C SER A 88 3.99 -17.01 -2.30
N ILE A 89 4.83 -16.01 -2.03
CA ILE A 89 4.70 -14.65 -2.55
C ILE A 89 6.02 -14.20 -3.17
N CYS A 90 5.96 -13.50 -4.31
CA CYS A 90 7.11 -12.83 -4.91
C CYS A 90 7.20 -11.41 -4.37
N ILE A 91 8.39 -10.94 -4.02
CA ILE A 91 8.62 -9.63 -3.42
C ILE A 91 9.76 -8.95 -4.16
N PHE A 92 9.57 -7.66 -4.46
CA PHE A 92 10.62 -6.81 -5.01
C PHE A 92 11.34 -6.07 -3.88
N ASP A 93 12.63 -6.36 -3.68
CA ASP A 93 13.50 -5.57 -2.82
C ASP A 93 13.91 -4.30 -3.59
N PHE A 94 13.36 -3.15 -3.20
CA PHE A 94 13.69 -1.87 -3.83
C PHE A 94 15.07 -1.33 -3.43
N GLU A 95 15.59 -1.72 -2.27
CA GLU A 95 16.93 -1.30 -1.83
C GLU A 95 18.01 -2.11 -2.56
N GLY A 96 17.80 -3.42 -2.65
CA GLY A 96 18.67 -4.35 -3.35
C GLY A 96 18.50 -4.34 -4.87
N GLY A 97 17.33 -3.95 -5.38
CA GLY A 97 17.00 -3.95 -6.81
C GLY A 97 16.84 -5.36 -7.40
N PHE A 98 16.28 -6.31 -6.65
CA PHE A 98 16.06 -7.67 -7.11
C PHE A 98 14.74 -8.25 -6.61
N GLU A 99 14.21 -9.25 -7.32
CA GLU A 99 13.06 -10.03 -6.90
C GLU A 99 13.48 -11.30 -6.15
N TYR A 100 12.68 -11.68 -5.17
CA TYR A 100 12.85 -12.95 -4.47
C TYR A 100 11.49 -13.52 -4.04
N THR A 101 11.43 -14.84 -3.86
CA THR A 101 10.21 -15.54 -3.47
C THR A 101 10.31 -16.01 -2.02
N LEU A 102 9.27 -15.77 -1.23
CA LEU A 102 9.10 -16.38 0.08
C LEU A 102 8.12 -17.54 -0.02
N ASN A 103 8.54 -18.73 0.39
CA ASN A 103 7.64 -19.86 0.59
C ASN A 103 7.00 -19.74 1.97
N ILE A 104 5.68 -19.85 2.03
CA ILE A 104 4.89 -19.66 3.24
C ILE A 104 4.18 -20.96 3.58
N ASN A 105 4.50 -21.50 4.76
CA ASN A 105 3.94 -22.76 5.24
C ASN A 105 2.62 -22.56 5.96
N LYS A 106 2.46 -21.41 6.63
CA LYS A 106 1.31 -21.12 7.49
C LYS A 106 0.99 -19.64 7.45
N TRP A 107 -0.30 -19.34 7.43
CA TRP A 107 -0.84 -18.00 7.60
C TRP A 107 -1.73 -17.92 8.83
N GLU A 108 -1.73 -16.75 9.47
CA GLU A 108 -2.62 -16.38 10.57
C GLU A 108 -3.23 -15.01 10.25
N LEU A 109 -4.56 -14.95 10.17
CA LEU A 109 -5.30 -13.69 9.96
C LEU A 109 -5.59 -13.01 11.29
N ASP A 110 -5.64 -11.68 11.27
CA ASP A 110 -6.05 -10.87 12.41
C ASP A 110 -5.25 -11.21 13.68
N ALA A 111 -3.94 -11.44 13.51
CA ALA A 111 -3.06 -11.76 14.64
C ALA A 111 -3.05 -10.59 15.61
N GLN A 112 -3.41 -10.87 16.87
CA GLN A 112 -3.50 -9.89 17.94
C GLN A 112 -2.38 -10.12 18.96
N SER A 113 -1.74 -9.03 19.38
CA SER A 113 -0.87 -8.99 20.54
C SER A 113 -1.41 -7.98 21.55
N GLU A 114 -0.73 -7.86 22.68
CA GLU A 114 -1.04 -6.87 23.70
C GLU A 114 -0.80 -5.42 23.24
N TYR A 115 0.04 -5.19 22.22
CA TYR A 115 0.36 -3.84 21.72
C TYR A 115 -0.22 -3.52 20.33
N GLY A 116 -0.82 -4.49 19.62
CA GLY A 116 -1.39 -4.19 18.31
C GLY A 116 -2.06 -5.36 17.59
N THR A 117 -2.43 -5.09 16.33
CA THR A 117 -2.98 -6.09 15.42
C THR A 117 -2.22 -6.04 14.10
N VAL A 118 -1.84 -7.21 13.61
CA VAL A 118 -1.27 -7.41 12.28
C VAL A 118 -2.32 -8.09 11.42
N ASP A 119 -2.54 -7.58 10.20
CA ASP A 119 -3.62 -8.08 9.35
C ASP A 119 -3.42 -9.55 8.98
N VAL A 120 -2.20 -9.91 8.60
CA VAL A 120 -1.81 -11.28 8.27
C VAL A 120 -0.38 -11.54 8.75
N VAL A 121 -0.14 -12.66 9.42
CA VAL A 121 1.20 -13.15 9.76
C VAL A 121 1.47 -14.44 9.00
N GLY A 122 2.59 -14.49 8.29
CA GLY A 122 3.06 -15.68 7.58
C GLY A 122 4.27 -16.31 8.27
N THR A 123 4.32 -17.63 8.34
CA THR A 123 5.53 -18.38 8.74
C THR A 123 6.17 -18.98 7.51
N THR A 124 7.42 -18.61 7.22
CA THR A 124 8.15 -19.14 6.07
C THR A 124 8.63 -20.58 6.30
N ASP A 125 9.07 -21.23 5.24
CA ASP A 125 9.71 -22.55 5.28
C ASP A 125 10.96 -22.64 6.16
N ILE A 126 11.72 -21.55 6.26
CA ILE A 126 12.87 -21.41 7.15
C ILE A 126 12.51 -20.96 8.58
N GLY A 127 11.23 -20.82 8.90
CA GLY A 127 10.75 -20.45 10.23
C GLY A 127 10.74 -18.96 10.54
N HIS A 128 10.99 -18.09 9.55
CA HIS A 128 10.85 -16.64 9.74
C HIS A 128 9.39 -16.23 9.78
N LEU A 129 9.10 -15.25 10.63
CA LEU A 129 7.78 -14.62 10.68
C LEU A 129 7.76 -13.37 9.80
N ILE A 130 6.78 -13.29 8.92
CA ILE A 130 6.52 -12.12 8.09
C ILE A 130 5.18 -11.49 8.50
N GLY A 131 5.17 -10.18 8.70
CA GLY A 131 3.95 -9.41 8.91
C GLY A 131 3.51 -8.79 7.59
N VAL A 132 2.30 -9.09 7.13
CA VAL A 132 1.72 -8.49 5.92
C VAL A 132 0.60 -7.55 6.33
N HIS A 133 0.75 -6.28 5.97
CA HIS A 133 -0.23 -5.23 6.17
C HIS A 133 -1.06 -5.01 4.89
N VAL A 134 -2.38 -5.02 5.05
CA VAL A 134 -3.33 -4.75 3.97
C VAL A 134 -4.08 -3.46 4.31
N PRO A 135 -3.76 -2.33 3.65
CA PRO A 135 -4.29 -1.03 4.05
C PRO A 135 -5.80 -0.92 3.77
N PHE A 136 -6.54 -0.37 4.73
CA PHE A 136 -7.93 0.06 4.54
C PHE A 136 -7.99 1.56 4.23
N PRO A 137 -8.93 2.03 3.40
CA PRO A 137 -9.11 3.46 3.16
C PRO A 137 -9.39 4.21 4.47
N GLY A 138 -8.66 5.29 4.71
CA GLY A 138 -8.80 6.11 5.93
C GLY A 138 -8.14 5.53 7.19
N SER A 139 -7.54 4.33 7.14
CA SER A 139 -6.79 3.83 8.29
C SER A 139 -5.46 4.59 8.43
N GLN A 140 -5.38 5.51 9.41
CA GLN A 140 -4.11 6.10 9.88
C GLN A 140 -3.39 5.15 10.84
N ARG A 141 -3.34 3.85 10.53
CA ARG A 141 -2.53 2.93 11.33
C ARG A 141 -1.07 3.22 11.00
N THR A 142 -0.45 4.10 11.80
CA THR A 142 1.01 4.15 11.88
C THR A 142 1.45 2.75 12.27
N ILE A 143 2.25 2.15 11.42
CA ILE A 143 2.70 0.78 11.58
C ILE A 143 3.68 0.75 12.76
N GLN A 144 3.16 0.63 13.98
CA GLN A 144 3.94 0.17 15.12
C GLN A 144 3.99 -1.35 15.00
N LEU A 145 4.91 -1.84 14.17
CA LEU A 145 5.22 -3.27 14.13
C LEU A 145 5.78 -3.63 15.50
N ASP A 146 4.97 -4.40 16.21
CA ASP A 146 5.24 -4.82 17.57
C ASP A 146 6.48 -5.73 17.61
N ARG A 147 7.31 -5.52 18.63
CA ARG A 147 8.50 -6.35 18.90
C ARG A 147 8.08 -7.77 19.31
N ASP A 148 6.88 -7.96 19.83
CA ASP A 148 6.44 -9.24 20.42
C ASP A 148 6.24 -10.36 19.39
N PHE A 149 5.81 -10.03 18.18
CA PHE A 149 5.67 -11.04 17.14
C PHE A 149 7.02 -11.53 16.60
N HIS A 150 8.15 -10.91 17.00
CA HIS A 150 9.48 -11.22 16.46
C HIS A 150 9.46 -11.25 14.92
N ILE A 151 8.72 -10.32 14.31
CA ILE A 151 8.55 -10.27 12.86
C ILE A 151 9.91 -9.94 12.24
N HIS A 152 10.37 -10.83 11.38
CA HIS A 152 11.63 -10.69 10.68
C HIS A 152 11.51 -9.74 9.49
N ARG A 153 10.33 -9.71 8.84
CA ARG A 153 10.04 -8.83 7.70
C ARG A 153 8.63 -8.30 7.73
N CYS A 154 8.49 -7.03 7.36
CA CYS A 154 7.21 -6.35 7.36
C CYS A 154 6.92 -5.88 5.95
N ILE A 155 5.76 -6.25 5.42
CA ILE A 155 5.41 -6.06 4.02
C ILE A 155 4.05 -5.39 3.95
N GLN A 156 3.89 -4.38 3.09
CA GLN A 156 2.61 -3.77 2.79
C GLN A 156 2.15 -4.17 1.39
N VAL A 157 0.88 -4.53 1.25
CA VAL A 157 0.26 -4.81 -0.05
C VAL A 157 -0.31 -3.53 -0.67
N LYS A 158 -0.05 -3.30 -1.96
CA LYS A 158 -0.66 -2.24 -2.74
C LYS A 158 -1.99 -2.71 -3.32
N ASN A 159 -3.08 -2.12 -2.85
CA ASN A 159 -4.41 -2.44 -3.36
C ASN A 159 -4.70 -1.76 -4.72
N SER A 160 -4.07 -0.62 -5.02
CA SER A 160 -4.43 0.16 -6.23
C SER A 160 -4.32 -0.60 -7.56
N PRO A 161 -3.33 -1.49 -7.81
CA PRO A 161 -3.27 -2.25 -9.05
C PRO A 161 -4.39 -3.29 -9.16
N LEU A 162 -4.94 -3.74 -8.03
CA LEU A 162 -5.98 -4.75 -7.96
C LEU A 162 -7.39 -4.17 -8.15
N LEU A 163 -7.56 -2.84 -8.07
CA LEU A 163 -8.87 -2.17 -8.26
C LEU A 163 -9.47 -2.40 -9.65
N ASN A 164 -8.64 -2.70 -10.65
CA ASN A 164 -9.09 -2.98 -12.01
C ASN A 164 -9.44 -4.46 -12.23
N CYS A 165 -9.24 -5.32 -11.24
CA CYS A 165 -9.56 -6.74 -11.36
C CYS A 165 -11.05 -6.98 -11.10
N SER A 166 -11.69 -7.66 -12.04
CA SER A 166 -13.10 -8.03 -11.94
C SER A 166 -13.32 -9.47 -11.47
N THR A 167 -12.26 -10.25 -11.25
CA THR A 167 -12.36 -11.66 -10.85
C THR A 167 -11.45 -11.97 -9.66
N ILE A 168 -11.84 -12.96 -8.86
CA ILE A 168 -11.03 -13.44 -7.72
C ILE A 168 -9.72 -14.05 -8.22
N GLU A 169 -9.76 -14.86 -9.27
CA GLU A 169 -8.54 -15.47 -9.83
C GLU A 169 -7.56 -14.43 -10.39
N GLY A 170 -8.06 -13.33 -10.97
CA GLY A 170 -7.20 -12.23 -11.41
C GLY A 170 -6.43 -11.59 -10.25
N ILE A 171 -7.12 -11.39 -9.12
CA ILE A 171 -6.50 -10.87 -7.89
C ILE A 171 -5.50 -11.88 -7.32
N ALA A 172 -5.89 -13.15 -7.21
CA ALA A 172 -5.02 -14.22 -6.71
C ALA A 172 -3.76 -14.39 -7.58
N SER A 173 -3.90 -14.31 -8.91
CA SER A 173 -2.77 -14.38 -9.84
C SER A 173 -1.80 -13.22 -9.64
N LEU A 174 -2.33 -12.00 -9.49
CA LEU A 174 -1.50 -10.81 -9.24
C LEU A 174 -0.78 -10.92 -7.89
N LEU A 175 -1.48 -11.26 -6.81
CA LEU A 175 -0.84 -11.48 -5.50
C LEU A 175 0.26 -12.55 -5.57
N ARG A 176 0.09 -13.59 -6.38
CA ARG A 176 1.08 -14.66 -6.51
C ARG A 176 2.32 -14.25 -7.30
N GLN A 177 2.17 -13.42 -8.32
CA GLN A 177 3.19 -13.25 -9.37
C GLN A 177 3.75 -11.83 -9.49
N ASP A 178 3.02 -10.80 -9.06
CA ASP A 178 3.45 -9.41 -9.19
C ASP A 178 4.22 -8.97 -7.94
N ALA A 179 5.55 -9.06 -8.02
CA ALA A 179 6.45 -8.66 -6.95
C ALA A 179 6.32 -7.18 -6.56
N THR A 180 5.81 -6.33 -7.45
CA THR A 180 5.69 -4.88 -7.22
C THR A 180 4.48 -4.48 -6.37
N LEU A 181 3.55 -5.43 -6.13
CA LEU A 181 2.44 -5.30 -5.19
C LEU A 181 2.92 -5.21 -3.75
N TYR A 182 4.05 -5.82 -3.45
CA TYR A 182 4.60 -5.92 -2.11
C TYR A 182 5.65 -4.84 -1.91
N ARG A 183 5.53 -4.11 -0.80
CA ARG A 183 6.52 -3.13 -0.36
C ARG A 183 7.09 -3.59 0.97
N GLU A 184 8.40 -3.80 1.03
CA GLU A 184 9.07 -3.93 2.33
C GLU A 184 8.99 -2.61 3.10
N LEU A 185 8.60 -2.72 4.35
CA LEU A 185 8.58 -1.64 5.31
C LEU A 185 9.89 -1.69 6.11
N PRO A 186 10.48 -0.53 6.42
CA PRO A 186 11.66 -0.49 7.26
C PRO A 186 11.36 -1.17 8.59
N HIS A 187 12.27 -2.03 9.04
CA HIS A 187 12.18 -2.61 10.37
C HIS A 187 12.12 -1.46 11.38
N PRO A 188 11.22 -1.47 12.38
CA PRO A 188 11.28 -0.50 13.46
C PRO A 188 12.67 -0.56 14.08
N GLN A 189 13.45 0.50 13.92
CA GLN A 189 14.78 0.58 14.52
C GLN A 189 14.60 0.56 16.03
N THR A 190 15.31 -0.35 16.70
CA THR A 190 15.48 -0.30 18.15
C THR A 190 16.15 1.04 18.50
N GLU A 191 15.55 1.83 19.38
CA GLU A 191 16.12 3.10 19.90
C GLU A 191 17.52 2.94 20.55
N ASP A 192 18.03 1.72 20.69
CA ASP A 192 19.32 1.42 21.32
C ASP A 192 20.57 1.68 20.46
N GLN A 193 20.45 2.10 19.19
CA GLN A 193 21.62 2.43 18.34
C GLN A 193 21.88 3.93 18.16
N ALA A 194 21.04 4.81 18.72
CA ALA A 194 21.25 6.26 18.62
C ALA A 194 22.27 6.83 19.63
N ASN A 195 22.90 5.99 20.47
CA ASN A 195 23.67 6.47 21.64
C ASN A 195 25.13 6.00 21.69
N THR A 196 25.79 5.82 20.53
CA THR A 196 27.22 5.45 20.48
C THR A 196 28.13 6.38 19.68
N ASP A 197 27.67 7.55 19.24
CA ASP A 197 28.54 8.59 18.63
C ASP A 197 28.52 9.90 19.43
N SER A 198 28.53 9.81 20.76
CA SER A 198 28.73 10.98 21.63
C SER A 198 29.53 10.61 22.86
N LYS A 199 30.85 10.46 22.67
CA LYS A 199 31.87 10.76 23.70
C LYS A 199 33.29 10.62 23.13
N PHE A 200 33.92 11.76 22.82
CA PHE A 200 35.34 12.00 23.08
C PHE A 200 35.64 13.52 23.17
N VAL A 201 35.45 14.06 24.38
CA VAL A 201 36.31 14.97 25.21
C VAL A 201 37.58 15.56 24.53
N SER A 202 38.05 16.82 24.67
CA SER A 202 38.13 17.82 25.78
C SER A 202 38.39 19.25 25.22
N GLU A 203 37.74 20.31 25.74
CA GLU A 203 38.25 21.36 26.68
C GLU A 203 39.10 22.55 26.15
N LYS A 204 38.55 23.76 26.39
CA LYS A 204 39.13 25.05 26.90
C LYS A 204 39.84 26.11 26.01
N ASP A 205 39.12 27.24 25.92
CA ASP A 205 39.44 28.63 26.35
C ASP A 205 40.11 29.71 25.47
N THR A 206 39.39 30.86 25.42
CA THR A 206 39.79 32.28 25.32
C THR A 206 40.38 32.93 24.05
N GLY A 207 39.68 33.97 23.54
CA GLY A 207 40.29 35.30 23.38
C GLY A 207 40.32 35.99 21.99
N LEU A 208 39.60 37.12 21.89
CA LEU A 208 39.82 38.34 21.08
C LEU A 208 39.50 38.38 19.55
N ALA A 209 38.60 39.30 19.19
CA ALA A 209 38.51 40.00 17.90
C ALA A 209 39.14 41.42 18.05
N PRO A 210 39.62 42.13 16.98
CA PRO A 210 38.78 42.79 15.94
C PRO A 210 39.41 42.86 14.50
N SER A 211 38.69 42.70 13.38
CA SER A 211 37.93 43.66 12.51
C SER A 211 38.64 44.01 11.14
N PRO A 212 37.95 44.54 10.08
CA PRO A 212 38.02 44.16 8.62
C PRO A 212 38.74 45.23 7.73
N PRO A 213 38.83 45.26 6.35
CA PRO A 213 37.89 44.89 5.25
C PRO A 213 38.58 44.24 3.98
N LYS A 214 37.99 43.86 2.83
CA LYS A 214 36.98 44.45 1.90
C LYS A 214 36.32 43.35 1.01
N LYS A 215 35.05 43.60 0.65
CA LYS A 215 34.23 42.96 -0.42
C LYS A 215 34.87 43.23 -1.81
N ILE A 216 34.57 42.55 -2.93
CA ILE A 216 33.30 42.25 -3.65
C ILE A 216 33.65 41.23 -4.80
N PRO A 217 32.72 40.59 -5.55
CA PRO A 217 31.67 39.59 -5.24
C PRO A 217 31.81 38.26 -6.04
N GLU A 218 31.39 37.11 -5.50
CA GLU A 218 30.86 36.02 -6.34
C GLU A 218 29.58 35.45 -5.71
N LYS A 219 28.62 35.13 -6.58
CA LYS A 219 27.18 34.95 -6.31
C LYS A 219 26.90 33.76 -5.39
N GLU A 220 26.11 34.02 -4.34
CA GLU A 220 25.40 33.00 -3.57
C GLU A 220 24.15 32.58 -4.36
N ASP A 221 24.10 31.33 -4.84
CA ASP A 221 22.83 30.64 -5.11
C ASP A 221 22.35 30.03 -3.80
N SER A 222 21.38 30.70 -3.19
CA SER A 222 20.68 30.26 -1.99
C SER A 222 19.89 28.98 -2.26
N LYS A 223 20.34 27.85 -1.72
CA LYS A 223 19.45 26.71 -1.48
C LYS A 223 18.65 27.00 -0.23
N SER A 224 17.45 27.53 -0.41
CA SER A 224 16.39 27.48 0.60
C SER A 224 16.11 26.01 0.91
N GLU A 225 16.32 25.59 2.16
CA GLU A 225 15.64 24.44 2.72
C GLU A 225 14.13 24.74 2.68
N GLU A 226 13.46 24.31 1.62
CA GLU A 226 12.00 24.32 1.55
C GLU A 226 11.50 23.38 2.65
N LYS A 227 11.04 23.97 3.76
CA LYS A 227 10.14 23.32 4.70
C LYS A 227 8.95 22.80 3.90
N ILE A 228 8.96 21.50 3.60
CA ILE A 228 7.88 20.85 2.88
C ILE A 228 6.65 20.92 3.77
N ASN A 229 5.66 21.70 3.32
CA ASN A 229 4.37 21.82 3.95
C ASN A 229 3.63 20.49 3.75
N PHE A 230 3.49 19.70 4.82
CA PHE A 230 3.03 18.29 4.81
C PHE A 230 1.57 18.08 4.36
N GLY A 231 0.84 19.12 3.96
CA GLY A 231 -0.57 19.03 3.56
C GLY A 231 -0.82 18.50 2.13
N GLN A 232 0.20 18.39 1.28
CA GLN A 232 0.04 18.06 -0.15
C GLN A 232 1.25 17.29 -0.70
N ALA A 233 1.62 16.19 -0.05
CA ALA A 233 2.65 15.28 -0.51
C ALA A 233 2.06 13.91 -0.81
N HIS A 234 2.50 13.30 -1.91
CA HIS A 234 2.15 11.93 -2.30
C HIS A 234 3.42 11.12 -2.51
N GLU A 235 3.32 9.80 -2.50
CA GLU A 235 4.49 8.94 -2.69
C GLU A 235 4.99 8.98 -4.14
N CYS A 236 6.30 8.89 -4.32
CA CYS A 236 6.92 8.69 -5.62
C CYS A 236 6.36 7.44 -6.29
N GLN A 237 5.78 7.57 -7.47
CA GLN A 237 5.14 6.47 -8.18
C GLN A 237 6.13 5.49 -8.83
N VAL A 238 7.45 5.71 -8.69
CA VAL A 238 8.50 4.82 -9.20
C VAL A 238 9.13 4.00 -8.07
N CYS A 239 9.74 4.65 -7.07
CA CYS A 239 10.37 3.92 -5.95
C CYS A 239 9.49 3.77 -4.72
N PHE A 240 8.45 4.61 -4.56
CA PHE A 240 7.58 4.64 -3.38
C PHE A 240 8.31 4.88 -2.04
N GLN A 241 9.63 5.13 -2.06
CA GLN A 241 10.46 5.37 -0.87
C GLN A 241 10.46 6.85 -0.43
N TYR A 242 10.09 7.76 -1.32
CA TYR A 242 10.18 9.20 -1.06
C TYR A 242 8.84 9.89 -1.34
N TYR A 243 8.42 10.74 -0.42
CA TYR A 243 7.33 11.67 -0.66
C TYR A 243 7.77 12.77 -1.63
N VAL A 244 6.88 13.07 -2.56
CA VAL A 244 7.01 14.14 -3.53
C VAL A 244 5.86 15.14 -3.34
N PRO A 245 6.10 16.43 -3.62
CA PRO A 245 5.02 17.41 -3.66
C PRO A 245 3.95 16.99 -4.68
N SER A 246 2.67 17.34 -4.48
CA SER A 246 1.57 16.99 -5.41
C SER A 246 1.79 17.44 -6.86
N SER A 247 2.70 18.39 -7.11
CA SER A 247 3.10 18.82 -8.46
C SER A 247 4.05 17.85 -9.18
N LYS A 248 4.53 16.80 -8.50
CA LYS A 248 5.47 15.80 -9.02
C LYS A 248 4.92 14.40 -8.75
N LYS A 249 5.08 13.49 -9.71
CA LYS A 249 4.72 12.07 -9.51
C LYS A 249 5.93 11.19 -9.18
N ILE A 250 7.15 11.66 -9.46
CA ILE A 250 8.38 10.87 -9.36
C ILE A 250 9.42 11.67 -8.55
N CYS A 251 10.09 11.03 -7.59
CA CYS A 251 11.10 11.68 -6.76
C CYS A 251 12.37 11.97 -7.55
N SER A 252 13.15 12.95 -7.06
CA SER A 252 14.42 13.34 -7.64
C SER A 252 15.39 12.16 -7.79
N ARG A 253 15.39 11.21 -6.85
CA ARG A 253 16.25 10.02 -6.90
C ARG A 253 15.92 9.12 -8.10
N CYS A 254 14.65 8.84 -8.34
CA CYS A 254 14.20 8.07 -9.51
C CYS A 254 14.41 8.83 -10.82
N VAL A 255 14.14 10.13 -10.83
CA VAL A 255 14.41 10.96 -12.02
C VAL A 255 15.89 10.87 -12.39
N ASN A 256 16.80 11.01 -11.44
CA ASN A 256 18.24 10.93 -11.70
C ASN A 256 18.72 9.52 -12.10
N ARG A 257 18.00 8.48 -11.68
CA ARG A 257 18.34 7.08 -12.02
C ARG A 257 17.98 6.76 -13.47
N HIS A 258 16.83 7.23 -13.95
CA HIS A 258 16.25 6.79 -15.21
C HIS A 258 16.38 7.83 -16.35
N VAL A 259 16.37 9.12 -16.03
CA VAL A 259 16.58 10.19 -17.04
C VAL A 259 18.07 10.31 -17.37
N GLY A 260 18.39 10.29 -18.65
CA GLY A 260 19.75 10.26 -19.19
C GLY A 260 20.30 8.85 -19.41
N ARG A 261 19.67 7.82 -18.82
CA ARG A 261 20.02 6.40 -19.05
C ARG A 261 18.98 5.71 -19.93
N GLU A 262 17.73 5.67 -19.49
CA GLU A 262 16.64 4.97 -20.16
C GLU A 262 15.72 5.95 -20.92
N PHE A 263 15.58 7.17 -20.42
CA PHE A 263 14.77 8.22 -21.05
C PHE A 263 15.61 9.43 -21.36
N LYS A 264 15.44 10.03 -22.54
CA LYS A 264 16.29 11.17 -22.95
C LYS A 264 16.05 12.41 -22.10
N ASN A 265 14.86 12.54 -21.52
CA ASN A 265 14.47 13.68 -20.71
C ASN A 265 13.31 13.31 -19.77
N LEU A 266 13.04 14.21 -18.82
CA LEU A 266 11.97 14.05 -17.84
C LEU A 266 10.59 13.85 -18.50
N ARG A 267 10.33 14.51 -19.63
CA ARG A 267 9.04 14.43 -20.34
C ARG A 267 8.78 13.04 -20.90
N GLU A 268 9.81 12.37 -21.41
CA GLU A 268 9.73 10.99 -21.87
C GLU A 268 9.47 10.03 -20.72
N LEU A 269 10.16 10.19 -19.59
CA LEU A 269 9.92 9.39 -18.38
C LEU A 269 8.47 9.51 -17.91
N TYR A 270 7.92 10.72 -17.82
CA TYR A 270 6.52 10.92 -17.41
C TYR A 270 5.54 10.31 -18.41
N LYS A 271 5.77 10.46 -19.72
CA LYS A 271 4.93 9.83 -20.75
C LYS A 271 4.97 8.32 -20.67
N ALA A 272 6.14 7.73 -20.47
CA ALA A 272 6.29 6.28 -20.31
C ALA A 272 5.56 5.80 -19.06
N PHE A 273 5.69 6.52 -17.95
CA PHE A 273 4.99 6.22 -16.71
C PHE A 273 3.47 6.26 -16.88
N GLU A 274 2.93 7.28 -17.56
CA GLU A 274 1.50 7.38 -17.89
C GLU A 274 1.03 6.28 -18.86
N ALA A 275 1.93 5.75 -19.68
CA ALA A 275 1.71 4.60 -20.54
C ALA A 275 1.91 3.24 -19.83
N GLY A 276 2.13 3.23 -18.51
CA GLY A 276 2.24 2.01 -17.70
C GLY A 276 3.65 1.44 -17.59
N TRP A 277 4.68 2.16 -18.03
CA TRP A 277 6.07 1.72 -17.89
C TRP A 277 6.46 1.50 -16.41
N ARG A 278 7.30 0.49 -16.18
CA ARG A 278 7.91 0.14 -14.90
C ARG A 278 9.41 -0.07 -15.13
N PRO A 279 10.28 0.29 -14.17
CA PRO A 279 11.71 0.04 -14.27
C PRO A 279 11.98 -1.43 -14.56
N SER A 280 12.83 -1.70 -15.55
CA SER A 280 13.44 -3.03 -15.70
C SER A 280 14.58 -3.14 -14.67
N GLU A 281 14.79 -4.35 -14.17
CA GLU A 281 15.83 -4.78 -13.21
C GLU A 281 17.13 -3.94 -13.23
#